data_AF-A0A7S2LXT1-F1
#
_entry.id   AF-A0A7S2LXT1-F1
#
_cell.length_a   1.000
_cell.length_b   1.000
_cell.length_c   1.000
_cell.angle_alpha   90.00
_cell.angle_beta   90.00
_cell.angle_gamma   90.00
#
_symmetry.space_group_name_H-M   'P 1'
#
loop_
_entity.id
_entity.type
_entity.pdbx_description
1 polymer ?
#
loop_
_entity_poly.entity_id
_entity_poly.type
_entity_poly.pdbx_seq_one_letter_code
_entity_poly.pdbx_strand_id
1 'polypeptide(L)'
;MGPPGGGRTFITERLKRHYSTTAYSDFSDESITQIFKTISGYFFSAFDEKVQMLMPAMTSATIAVFKQALNDLLPTPSKSHYLFNLRDIWKVFLGLCSLSTKKSNDPLSVTRCWCHEVQRIFGDRLTDRADLAWMRTQINKHLESGLNMSQADVFVSERLIFASFMTQEIDNRVYEEIADMKQMKETIEEYLDDYNNVNTINMPLVMFLDACEHCARICRVLVQPSGNVLLLGVGGSGRQSLTRLSAFMNESECFQIEVAKGYGMVEFKEDVKKCLMKCGVEDKVQIFLFCDTQIVKEDFVEAINNVLNSGDVPNLYATEDFESISSSCRALCQSLGMQPTKANLFSAYLSRVKKNVHVTLAFSPVGDSFRNRLRMFPSLVNCCTIDWFHEWPAEALYSVAKQQLVNQSVELPDMEGTVQMFQTVHQSVEAASKRFLKTTNRNVYITPTSFLELLSSFVQILADKRDQVETQRKRYSVGLTKIMDAEEQVEGLQKMLVEKKPVLEKTQKEVGEMMVVIQKDKADAQEVSTAVAAEEATASKKAEEVQVVKDDAQRDLDE
;
A
#
# COMPACT_ATOMS: atom_id res chain seq x y z
N MET A 1 3.08 -38.36 9.17
CA MET A 1 1.89 -38.20 8.30
C MET A 1 0.66 -38.18 9.17
N GLY A 2 -0.36 -37.38 8.83
CA GLY A 2 -1.64 -37.44 9.54
C GLY A 2 -2.48 -38.66 9.10
N PRO A 3 -3.49 -39.05 9.89
CA PRO A 3 -4.39 -40.13 9.50
C PRO A 3 -5.10 -39.80 8.17
N PRO A 4 -5.30 -40.79 7.29
CA PRO A 4 -6.01 -40.58 6.03
C PRO A 4 -7.49 -40.26 6.29
N GLY A 5 -8.05 -39.34 5.50
CA GLY A 5 -9.39 -38.77 5.72
C GLY A 5 -9.43 -37.24 5.58
N GLY A 6 -10.63 -36.67 5.40
CA GLY A 6 -10.83 -35.21 5.34
C GLY A 6 -10.13 -34.48 4.16
N GLY A 7 -9.66 -35.23 3.15
CA GLY A 7 -8.87 -34.72 2.02
C GLY A 7 -7.43 -35.26 1.96
N ARG A 8 -6.95 -35.93 3.01
CA ARG A 8 -5.63 -36.60 3.01
C ARG A 8 -5.70 -37.95 2.31
N THR A 9 -4.75 -38.21 1.43
CA THR A 9 -4.68 -39.43 0.61
C THR A 9 -4.20 -40.64 1.40
N PHE A 10 -4.70 -41.82 1.01
CA PHE A 10 -4.21 -43.09 1.54
C PHE A 10 -2.86 -43.44 0.93
N ILE A 11 -1.93 -43.94 1.75
CA ILE A 11 -0.70 -44.54 1.26
C ILE A 11 -1.06 -45.84 0.53
N THR A 12 -0.54 -46.04 -0.67
CA THR A 12 -0.81 -47.25 -1.45
C THR A 12 -0.24 -48.49 -0.76
N GLU A 13 -0.97 -49.61 -0.79
CA GLU A 13 -0.54 -50.88 -0.17
C GLU A 13 0.79 -51.39 -0.76
N ARG A 14 1.05 -51.10 -2.04
CA ARG A 14 2.31 -51.41 -2.71
C ARG A 14 3.52 -50.71 -2.07
N LEU A 15 3.33 -49.50 -1.54
CA LEU A 15 4.37 -48.80 -0.80
C LEU A 15 4.45 -49.34 0.63
N LYS A 16 3.30 -49.53 1.30
CA LYS A 16 3.24 -50.01 2.70
C LYS A 16 3.98 -51.33 2.91
N ARG A 17 3.98 -52.25 1.93
CA ARG A 17 4.71 -53.53 2.06
C ARG A 17 6.22 -53.37 2.32
N HIS A 18 6.80 -52.23 1.96
CA HIS A 18 8.23 -51.94 2.14
C HIS A 18 8.56 -51.23 3.47
N TYR A 19 7.55 -50.83 4.25
CA TYR A 19 7.73 -50.05 5.47
C TYR A 19 6.92 -50.64 6.63
N SER A 20 7.49 -50.61 7.83
CA SER A 20 6.71 -50.86 9.05
C SER A 20 5.91 -49.61 9.41
N THR A 21 4.62 -49.75 9.65
CA THR A 21 3.74 -48.64 10.05
C THR A 21 3.57 -48.66 11.56
N THR A 22 4.08 -47.64 12.24
CA THR A 22 3.85 -47.41 13.68
C THR A 22 2.89 -46.24 13.84
N ALA A 23 1.76 -46.47 14.51
CA ALA A 23 0.80 -45.43 14.83
C ALA A 23 1.15 -44.79 16.18
N TYR A 24 1.06 -43.47 16.26
CA TYR A 24 1.16 -42.72 17.50
C TYR A 24 -0.26 -42.33 17.94
N SER A 25 -0.60 -42.60 19.19
CA SER A 25 -1.82 -42.07 19.81
C SER A 25 -1.62 -40.59 20.15
N ASP A 26 -2.72 -39.84 20.23
CA ASP A 26 -2.67 -38.50 20.78
C ASP A 26 -2.19 -38.53 22.24
N PHE A 27 -1.52 -37.46 22.65
CA PHE A 27 -1.01 -37.34 24.02
C PHE A 27 -2.17 -37.24 25.00
N SER A 28 -2.04 -37.90 26.15
CA SER A 28 -3.00 -37.71 27.25
C SER A 28 -2.90 -36.30 27.82
N ASP A 29 -3.98 -35.84 28.43
CA ASP A 29 -4.06 -34.52 29.03
C ASP A 29 -3.02 -34.32 30.15
N GLU A 30 -2.76 -35.38 30.91
CA GLU A 30 -1.75 -35.41 31.97
C GLU A 30 -0.35 -35.26 31.38
N SER A 31 -0.09 -35.90 30.24
CA SER A 31 1.19 -35.82 29.53
C SER A 31 1.44 -34.41 29.00
N ILE A 32 0.44 -33.80 28.36
CA ILE A 32 0.50 -32.42 27.86
C ILE A 32 0.75 -31.46 29.03
N THR A 33 -0.02 -31.61 30.12
CA THR A 33 0.10 -30.77 31.31
C THR A 33 1.50 -30.89 31.92
N GLN A 34 2.03 -32.11 32.04
CA GLN A 34 3.36 -32.34 32.61
C GLN A 34 4.45 -31.67 31.76
N ILE A 35 4.41 -31.83 30.44
CA ILE A 35 5.39 -31.23 29.51
C ILE A 35 5.44 -29.71 29.70
N PHE A 36 4.28 -29.05 29.59
CA PHE A 36 4.25 -27.58 29.66
C PHE A 36 4.51 -27.06 31.07
N LYS A 37 4.10 -27.77 32.12
CA LYS A 37 4.41 -27.42 33.51
C LYS A 37 5.91 -27.51 33.80
N THR A 38 6.61 -28.52 33.27
CA THR A 38 8.07 -28.64 33.43
C THR A 38 8.79 -27.50 32.71
N ILE A 39 8.40 -27.19 31.47
CA ILE A 39 9.04 -26.12 30.70
C ILE A 39 8.77 -24.75 31.33
N SER A 40 7.52 -24.45 31.66
CA SER A 40 7.16 -23.19 32.33
C SER A 40 7.84 -23.08 33.68
N GLY A 41 7.87 -24.16 34.47
CA GLY A 41 8.54 -24.18 35.77
C GLY A 41 10.03 -23.88 35.69
N TYR A 42 10.72 -24.44 34.68
CA TYR A 42 12.15 -24.17 34.47
C TYR A 42 12.41 -22.72 34.08
N PHE A 43 11.64 -22.16 33.15
CA PHE A 43 11.85 -20.77 32.73
C PHE A 43 11.52 -19.78 33.86
N PHE A 44 10.38 -19.98 34.52
CA PHE A 44 9.91 -19.06 35.56
C PHE A 44 10.59 -19.26 36.92
N SER A 45 11.50 -20.22 37.07
CA SER A 45 12.27 -20.38 38.33
C SER A 45 13.15 -19.16 38.66
N ALA A 46 13.45 -18.32 37.65
CA ALA A 46 14.19 -17.07 37.81
C ALA A 46 13.31 -15.87 38.23
N PHE A 47 11.98 -16.03 38.25
CA PHE A 47 11.01 -15.00 38.64
C PHE A 47 10.65 -15.12 40.12
N ASP A 48 9.97 -14.12 40.69
CA ASP A 48 9.53 -14.14 42.07
C ASP A 48 8.58 -15.30 42.37
N GLU A 49 8.60 -15.79 43.61
CA GLU A 49 7.79 -16.93 44.08
C GLU A 49 6.29 -16.72 43.82
N LYS A 50 5.81 -15.47 43.90
CA LYS A 50 4.43 -15.10 43.56
C LYS A 50 4.06 -15.41 42.12
N VAL A 51 4.96 -15.15 41.17
CA VAL A 51 4.76 -15.47 39.75
C VAL A 51 4.85 -16.98 39.54
N GLN A 52 5.79 -17.66 40.20
CA GLN A 52 5.94 -19.11 40.10
C GLN A 52 4.67 -19.86 40.52
N MET A 53 3.99 -19.40 41.57
CA MET A 53 2.72 -19.97 42.05
C MET A 53 1.58 -19.90 41.02
N LEU A 54 1.63 -18.95 40.07
CA LEU A 54 0.60 -18.81 39.02
C LEU A 54 0.78 -19.81 37.87
N MET A 55 2.00 -20.29 37.64
CA MET A 55 2.34 -21.08 36.45
C MET A 55 1.50 -22.35 36.29
N PRO A 56 1.25 -23.17 37.33
CA PRO A 56 0.39 -24.34 37.19
C PRO A 56 -1.05 -24.00 36.77
N ALA A 57 -1.59 -22.89 37.30
CA ALA A 57 -2.93 -22.42 36.95
C ALA A 57 -2.99 -21.89 35.51
N MET A 58 -1.99 -21.10 35.08
CA MET A 58 -1.86 -20.63 33.70
C MET A 58 -1.75 -21.78 32.71
N THR A 59 -0.94 -22.81 33.02
CA THR A 59 -0.81 -23.98 32.15
C THR A 59 -2.13 -24.73 32.00
N SER A 60 -2.84 -24.93 33.09
CA SER A 60 -4.16 -25.57 33.08
C SER A 60 -5.17 -24.74 32.29
N ALA A 61 -5.16 -23.41 32.45
CA ALA A 61 -6.02 -22.49 31.73
C ALA A 61 -5.76 -22.51 30.21
N THR A 62 -4.50 -22.44 29.78
CA THR A 62 -4.13 -22.50 28.34
C THR A 62 -4.60 -23.81 27.70
N ILE A 63 -4.41 -24.94 28.38
CA ILE A 63 -4.87 -26.26 27.90
C ILE A 63 -6.41 -26.31 27.82
N ALA A 64 -7.10 -25.74 28.82
CA ALA A 64 -8.55 -25.69 28.82
C ALA A 64 -9.11 -24.81 27.69
N VAL A 65 -8.52 -23.64 27.44
CA VAL A 65 -8.86 -22.77 26.30
C VAL A 65 -8.64 -23.50 24.98
N PHE A 66 -7.49 -24.17 24.82
CA PHE A 66 -7.19 -24.95 23.62
C PHE A 66 -8.23 -26.05 23.34
N LYS A 67 -8.63 -26.81 24.36
CA LYS A 67 -9.66 -27.86 24.21
C LYS A 67 -11.03 -27.28 23.89
N GLN A 68 -11.41 -26.18 24.53
CA GLN A 68 -12.68 -25.51 24.22
C GLN A 68 -12.67 -24.97 22.78
N ALA A 69 -11.54 -24.42 22.31
CA ALA A 69 -11.40 -24.00 20.92
C ALA A 69 -11.55 -25.18 19.95
N LEU A 70 -10.97 -26.34 20.25
CA LEU A 70 -11.15 -27.55 19.42
C LEU A 70 -12.60 -28.03 19.32
N ASN A 71 -13.40 -27.85 20.38
CA ASN A 71 -14.78 -28.30 20.42
C ASN A 71 -15.75 -27.29 19.79
N ASP A 72 -15.58 -26.00 20.09
CA ASP A 72 -16.53 -24.95 19.73
C ASP A 72 -16.21 -24.29 18.38
N LEU A 73 -14.92 -24.17 18.03
CA LEU A 73 -14.44 -23.43 16.85
C LEU A 73 -14.06 -24.38 15.71
N LEU A 74 -15.04 -25.15 15.22
CA LEU A 74 -14.82 -26.14 14.17
C LEU A 74 -14.55 -25.51 12.79
N PRO A 75 -13.67 -26.12 11.97
CA PRO A 75 -13.37 -25.62 10.62
C PRO A 75 -14.57 -25.81 9.69
N THR A 76 -15.09 -24.70 9.15
CA THR A 76 -16.16 -24.69 8.14
C THR A 76 -15.60 -24.28 6.78
N PRO A 77 -16.37 -24.40 5.66
CA PRO A 77 -15.94 -23.87 4.37
C PRO A 77 -15.52 -22.40 4.39
N SER A 78 -16.22 -21.56 5.17
CA SER A 78 -15.89 -20.14 5.34
C SER A 78 -14.75 -19.90 6.34
N LYS A 79 -14.56 -20.81 7.31
CA LYS A 79 -13.56 -20.72 8.38
C LYS A 79 -12.55 -21.87 8.31
N SER A 80 -12.02 -22.16 7.12
CA SER A 80 -11.17 -23.35 6.90
C SER A 80 -9.82 -23.31 7.62
N HIS A 81 -9.42 -22.13 8.10
CA HIS A 81 -8.18 -21.89 8.82
C HIS A 81 -8.31 -22.10 10.35
N TYR A 82 -9.50 -22.41 10.86
CA TYR A 82 -9.74 -22.72 12.28
C TYR A 82 -9.24 -24.13 12.62
N LEU A 83 -7.93 -24.34 12.54
CA LEU A 83 -7.27 -25.64 12.79
C LEU A 83 -6.26 -25.50 13.92
N PHE A 84 -6.64 -25.90 15.13
CA PHE A 84 -5.79 -25.79 16.31
C PHE A 84 -4.96 -27.05 16.51
N ASN A 85 -3.70 -26.90 16.95
CA ASN A 85 -2.81 -28.01 17.26
C ASN A 85 -1.92 -27.71 18.48
N LEU A 86 -1.16 -28.69 18.96
CA LEU A 86 -0.30 -28.54 20.16
C LEU A 86 0.79 -27.47 20.03
N ARG A 87 1.18 -27.07 18.80
CA ARG A 87 2.11 -25.95 18.59
C ARG A 87 1.49 -24.62 18.98
N ASP A 88 0.17 -24.49 18.94
CA ASP A 88 -0.50 -23.27 19.39
C ASP A 88 -0.29 -23.07 20.91
N ILE A 89 -0.39 -24.14 21.71
CA ILE A 89 -0.04 -24.09 23.14
C ILE A 89 1.43 -23.67 23.32
N TRP A 90 2.34 -24.30 22.56
CA TRP A 90 3.76 -23.95 22.61
C TRP A 90 4.02 -22.48 22.29
N LYS A 91 3.34 -21.92 21.28
CA LYS A 91 3.49 -20.50 20.89
C LYS A 91 3.04 -19.52 21.98
N VAL A 92 2.01 -19.86 22.76
CA VAL A 92 1.60 -19.06 23.93
C VAL A 92 2.72 -19.04 24.97
N PHE A 93 3.28 -20.21 25.30
CA PHE A 93 4.40 -20.28 26.24
C PHE A 93 5.68 -19.64 25.71
N LEU A 94 5.93 -19.70 24.40
CA LEU A 94 7.08 -19.06 23.79
C LEU A 94 7.02 -17.53 23.96
N GLY A 95 5.84 -16.93 23.82
CA GLY A 95 5.64 -15.51 24.11
C GLY A 95 5.78 -15.17 25.59
N LEU A 96 5.24 -16.01 26.49
CA LEU A 96 5.46 -15.86 27.93
C LEU A 96 6.94 -15.96 28.32
N CYS A 97 7.67 -16.89 27.70
CA CYS A 97 9.11 -17.07 27.89
C CYS A 97 9.95 -15.96 27.24
N SER A 98 9.33 -14.99 26.56
CA SER A 98 10.02 -13.80 26.07
C SER A 98 10.04 -12.66 27.10
N LEU A 99 9.30 -12.79 28.22
CA LEU A 99 9.28 -11.80 29.30
C LEU A 99 10.63 -11.71 30.01
N SER A 100 10.97 -10.48 30.43
CA SER A 100 12.15 -10.21 31.25
C SER A 100 11.81 -10.06 32.72
N THR A 101 12.60 -10.71 33.58
CA THR A 101 12.52 -10.60 35.05
C THR A 101 12.77 -9.17 35.54
N LYS A 102 13.44 -8.31 34.78
CA LYS A 102 13.73 -6.93 35.18
C LYS A 102 12.51 -6.01 35.10
N LYS A 103 11.59 -6.29 34.18
CA LYS A 103 10.46 -5.41 33.83
C LYS A 103 9.10 -6.01 34.18
N SER A 104 8.96 -7.33 34.12
CA SER A 104 7.69 -8.04 34.26
C SER A 104 7.75 -9.10 35.36
N ASN A 105 8.15 -8.71 36.57
CA ASN A 105 8.21 -9.61 37.73
C ASN A 105 6.95 -9.59 38.61
N ASP A 106 5.92 -8.86 38.20
CA ASP A 106 4.67 -8.77 38.93
C ASP A 106 3.64 -9.80 38.42
N PRO A 107 2.91 -10.50 39.32
CA PRO A 107 1.76 -11.35 39.00
C PRO A 107 0.79 -10.80 37.95
N LEU A 108 0.45 -9.50 38.02
CA LEU A 108 -0.49 -8.85 37.13
C LEU A 108 0.11 -8.70 35.73
N SER A 109 1.37 -8.24 35.62
CA SER A 109 2.05 -8.09 34.33
C SER A 109 2.17 -9.43 33.60
N VAL A 110 2.51 -10.51 34.31
CA VAL A 110 2.60 -11.85 33.70
C VAL A 110 1.21 -12.36 33.27
N THR A 111 0.17 -12.09 34.06
CA THR A 111 -1.22 -12.46 33.71
C THR A 111 -1.74 -11.68 32.52
N ARG A 112 -1.40 -10.39 32.42
CA ARG A 112 -1.69 -9.54 31.25
C ARG A 112 -0.97 -10.07 30.01
N CYS A 113 0.30 -10.44 30.13
CA CYS A 113 1.03 -11.09 29.04
C CYS A 113 0.36 -12.40 28.60
N TRP A 114 -0.04 -13.26 29.54
CA TRP A 114 -0.78 -14.48 29.22
C TRP A 114 -2.08 -14.19 28.44
N CYS A 115 -2.85 -13.19 28.85
CA CYS A 115 -4.05 -12.77 28.13
C CYS A 115 -3.74 -12.28 26.72
N HIS A 116 -2.69 -11.47 26.57
CA HIS A 116 -2.22 -11.00 25.26
C HIS A 116 -1.86 -12.18 24.36
N GLU A 117 -1.02 -13.09 24.85
CA GLU A 117 -0.52 -14.26 24.13
C GLU A 117 -1.64 -15.20 23.69
N VAL A 118 -2.60 -15.46 24.57
CA VAL A 118 -3.80 -16.24 24.25
C VAL A 118 -4.64 -15.55 23.17
N GLN A 119 -4.78 -14.22 23.19
CA GLN A 119 -5.43 -13.47 22.10
C GLN A 119 -4.63 -13.51 20.80
N ARG A 120 -3.31 -13.36 20.83
CA ARG A 120 -2.47 -13.36 19.62
C ARG A 120 -2.46 -14.73 18.92
N ILE A 121 -2.50 -15.82 19.67
CA ILE A 121 -2.42 -17.17 19.10
C ILE A 121 -3.79 -17.72 18.69
N PHE A 122 -4.81 -17.55 19.54
CA PHE A 122 -6.15 -18.07 19.28
C PHE A 122 -7.09 -17.03 18.68
N GLY A 123 -7.05 -15.79 19.20
CA GLY A 123 -7.97 -14.70 18.84
C GLY A 123 -7.71 -14.11 17.46
N ASP A 124 -6.45 -13.87 17.07
CA ASP A 124 -6.10 -13.26 15.77
C ASP A 124 -6.44 -14.14 14.56
N ARG A 125 -6.77 -15.41 14.81
CA ARG A 125 -7.29 -16.36 13.83
C ARG A 125 -8.79 -16.17 13.58
N LEU A 126 -9.52 -15.55 14.50
CA LEU A 126 -10.98 -15.48 14.47
C LEU A 126 -11.46 -14.33 13.59
N THR A 127 -12.48 -14.58 12.78
CA THR A 127 -13.00 -13.60 11.81
C THR A 127 -14.28 -12.91 12.27
N ASP A 128 -15.08 -13.58 13.09
CA ASP A 128 -16.41 -13.12 13.45
C ASP A 128 -16.42 -12.47 14.82
N ARG A 129 -17.20 -11.40 14.98
CA ARG A 129 -17.38 -10.73 16.28
C ARG A 129 -17.89 -11.67 17.38
N ALA A 130 -18.71 -12.66 17.01
CA ALA A 130 -19.21 -13.65 17.95
C ALA A 130 -18.08 -14.56 18.47
N ASP A 131 -17.19 -15.01 17.60
CA ASP A 131 -16.04 -15.85 17.97
C ASP A 131 -15.04 -15.05 18.81
N LEU A 132 -14.79 -13.78 18.46
CA LEU A 132 -13.96 -12.88 19.26
C LEU A 132 -14.55 -12.64 20.67
N ALA A 133 -15.87 -12.49 20.77
CA ALA A 133 -16.55 -12.36 22.06
C ALA A 133 -16.50 -13.68 22.88
N TRP A 134 -16.63 -14.83 22.23
CA TRP A 134 -16.40 -16.13 22.84
C TRP A 134 -14.99 -16.21 23.42
N MET A 135 -13.97 -15.78 22.66
CA MET A 135 -12.57 -15.78 23.10
C MET A 135 -12.38 -14.93 24.35
N ARG A 136 -12.96 -13.72 24.37
CA ARG A 136 -12.92 -12.84 25.54
C ARG A 136 -13.58 -13.48 26.77
N THR A 137 -14.72 -14.15 26.57
CA THR A 137 -15.44 -14.86 27.62
C THR A 137 -14.60 -15.99 28.21
N GLN A 138 -13.89 -16.75 27.37
CA GLN A 138 -13.02 -17.84 27.83
C GLN A 138 -11.84 -17.34 28.66
N ILE A 139 -11.21 -16.25 28.23
CA ILE A 139 -10.11 -15.63 28.99
C ILE A 139 -10.63 -15.18 30.37
N ASN A 140 -11.74 -14.43 30.40
CA ASN A 140 -12.32 -13.91 31.65
C ASN A 140 -12.69 -15.03 32.63
N LYS A 141 -13.30 -16.11 32.14
CA LYS A 141 -13.64 -17.29 32.96
C LYS A 141 -12.41 -17.85 33.68
N HIS A 142 -11.30 -18.02 32.97
CA HIS A 142 -10.08 -18.59 33.53
C HIS A 142 -9.27 -17.60 34.38
N LEU A 143 -9.40 -16.29 34.12
CA LEU A 143 -8.86 -15.25 35.00
C LEU A 143 -9.49 -15.33 36.39
N GLU A 144 -10.82 -15.37 36.46
CA GLU A 144 -11.56 -15.38 37.72
C GLU A 144 -11.42 -16.72 38.45
N SER A 145 -11.60 -17.85 37.75
CA SER A 145 -11.65 -19.17 38.40
C SER A 145 -10.27 -19.77 38.70
N GLY A 146 -9.25 -19.43 37.89
CA GLY A 146 -7.94 -20.06 37.92
C GLY A 146 -6.85 -19.18 38.51
N LEU A 147 -6.85 -17.89 38.14
CA LEU A 147 -5.80 -16.94 38.52
C LEU A 147 -6.22 -16.00 39.65
N ASN A 148 -7.49 -16.05 40.07
CA ASN A 148 -8.08 -15.19 41.11
C ASN A 148 -7.86 -13.69 40.84
N MET A 149 -7.91 -13.27 39.58
CA MET A 149 -7.74 -11.88 39.17
C MET A 149 -9.04 -11.33 38.58
N SER A 150 -9.37 -10.08 38.92
CA SER A 150 -10.53 -9.38 38.36
C SER A 150 -10.27 -9.00 36.90
N GLN A 151 -11.31 -9.14 36.06
CA GLN A 151 -11.28 -8.64 34.69
C GLN A 151 -10.93 -7.15 34.62
N ALA A 152 -11.42 -6.34 35.57
CA ALA A 152 -11.20 -4.90 35.59
C ALA A 152 -9.72 -4.53 35.79
N ASP A 153 -8.99 -5.34 36.56
CA ASP A 153 -7.57 -5.10 36.84
C ASP A 153 -6.68 -5.53 35.65
N VAL A 154 -7.10 -6.58 34.93
CA VAL A 154 -6.36 -7.12 33.77
C VAL A 154 -6.66 -6.35 32.48
N PHE A 155 -7.83 -5.75 32.34
CA PHE A 155 -8.23 -5.02 31.14
C PHE A 155 -8.57 -3.56 31.44
N VAL A 156 -7.62 -2.84 32.05
CA VAL A 156 -7.68 -1.38 32.27
C VAL A 156 -7.83 -0.62 30.94
N SER A 157 -7.17 -1.12 29.89
CA SER A 157 -7.33 -0.67 28.51
C SER A 157 -7.93 -1.81 27.69
N GLU A 158 -8.79 -1.49 26.71
CA GLU A 158 -9.32 -2.50 25.77
C GLU A 158 -8.20 -3.14 24.94
N ARG A 159 -7.19 -2.35 24.56
CA ARG A 159 -6.04 -2.79 23.76
C ARG A 159 -4.91 -3.21 24.70
N LEU A 160 -4.62 -4.51 24.71
CA LEU A 160 -3.51 -5.10 25.44
C LEU A 160 -2.43 -5.55 24.46
N ILE A 161 -1.31 -4.83 24.42
CA ILE A 161 -0.23 -5.04 23.45
C ILE A 161 1.10 -5.18 24.20
N PHE A 162 1.85 -6.21 23.83
CA PHE A 162 3.23 -6.40 24.26
C PHE A 162 4.14 -6.32 23.03
N ALA A 163 5.27 -5.62 23.19
CA ALA A 163 6.22 -5.39 22.12
C ALA A 163 7.65 -5.27 22.66
N SER A 164 8.62 -5.47 21.78
CA SER A 164 10.04 -5.30 22.08
C SER A 164 10.66 -4.06 21.45
N PHE A 165 10.01 -3.43 20.47
CA PHE A 165 10.58 -2.36 19.65
C PHE A 165 10.46 -0.95 20.25
N MET A 166 9.92 -0.80 21.47
CA MET A 166 9.85 0.52 22.13
C MET A 166 11.24 1.06 22.48
N THR A 167 12.23 0.17 22.65
CA THR A 167 13.64 0.55 22.79
C THR A 167 14.32 0.40 21.44
N GLN A 168 14.94 1.48 20.95
CA GLN A 168 15.55 1.47 19.61
C GLN A 168 16.75 0.52 19.52
N GLU A 169 17.60 0.50 20.55
CA GLU A 169 18.77 -0.37 20.65
C GLU A 169 18.39 -1.85 20.79
N ILE A 170 18.67 -2.67 19.77
CA ILE A 170 18.29 -4.09 19.72
C ILE A 170 18.78 -4.89 20.92
N ASP A 171 20.03 -4.70 21.33
CA ASP A 171 20.64 -5.46 22.43
C ASP A 171 19.94 -5.22 23.78
N ASN A 172 19.25 -4.09 23.91
CA ASN A 172 18.53 -3.68 25.11
C ASN A 172 17.01 -3.87 24.98
N ARG A 173 16.52 -4.42 23.86
CA ARG A 173 15.09 -4.65 23.66
C ARG A 173 14.57 -5.69 24.62
N VAL A 174 13.48 -5.33 25.29
CA VAL A 174 12.78 -6.19 26.23
C VAL A 174 11.33 -6.30 25.79
N TYR A 175 10.80 -7.52 25.79
CA TYR A 175 9.38 -7.74 25.57
C TYR A 175 8.58 -7.23 26.78
N GLU A 176 7.90 -6.11 26.63
CA GLU A 176 7.15 -5.44 27.70
C GLU A 176 5.79 -4.92 27.22
N GLU A 177 4.94 -4.61 28.18
CA GLU A 177 3.62 -4.06 27.93
C GLU A 177 3.71 -2.60 27.46
N ILE A 178 2.97 -2.26 26.41
CA ILE A 178 2.82 -0.88 25.96
C ILE A 178 1.71 -0.20 26.76
N ALA A 179 2.10 0.78 27.60
CA ALA A 179 1.15 1.58 28.38
C ALA A 179 0.50 2.69 27.56
N ASP A 180 1.25 3.36 26.67
CA ASP A 180 0.76 4.48 25.85
C ASP A 180 0.74 4.11 24.35
N MET A 181 -0.47 4.01 23.82
CA MET A 181 -0.72 3.71 22.40
C MET A 181 -0.30 4.85 21.48
N LYS A 182 -0.32 6.10 21.96
CA LYS A 182 0.13 7.26 21.19
C LYS A 182 1.64 7.22 21.04
N GLN A 183 2.36 6.95 22.13
CA GLN A 183 3.81 6.78 22.08
C GLN A 183 4.20 5.63 21.14
N MET A 184 3.52 4.48 21.21
CA MET A 184 3.75 3.37 20.26
C MET A 184 3.59 3.83 18.81
N LYS A 185 2.53 4.59 18.51
CA LYS A 185 2.29 5.10 17.17
C LYS A 185 3.45 6.02 16.73
N GLU A 186 3.84 6.98 17.56
CA GLU A 186 4.94 7.92 17.28
C GLU A 186 6.25 7.16 17.01
N THR A 187 6.61 6.18 17.83
CA THR A 187 7.82 5.36 17.63
C THR A 187 7.76 4.57 16.32
N ILE A 188 6.61 4.02 15.93
CA ILE A 188 6.48 3.30 14.65
C ILE A 188 6.55 4.27 13.45
N GLU A 189 6.03 5.49 13.59
CA GLU A 189 6.14 6.55 12.57
C GLU A 189 7.60 6.99 12.40
N GLU A 190 8.38 7.12 13.48
CA GLU A 190 9.82 7.37 13.43
C GLU A 190 10.56 6.27 12.65
N TYR A 191 10.28 4.99 12.92
CA TYR A 191 10.86 3.89 12.16
C TYR A 191 10.47 3.91 10.68
N LEU A 192 9.26 4.37 10.35
CA LEU A 192 8.81 4.51 8.97
C LEU A 192 9.57 5.62 8.25
N ASP A 193 9.81 6.74 8.93
CA ASP A 193 10.61 7.84 8.39
C ASP A 193 12.07 7.40 8.17
N ASP A 194 12.66 6.69 9.12
CA ASP A 194 14.00 6.10 8.97
C ASP A 194 14.07 5.10 7.81
N TYR A 195 13.06 4.24 7.66
CA TYR A 195 12.97 3.33 6.52
C TYR A 195 12.98 4.09 5.18
N ASN A 196 12.20 5.18 5.10
CA ASN A 196 12.06 6.00 3.91
C ASN A 196 13.33 6.83 3.62
N ASN A 197 14.14 7.13 4.63
CA ASN A 197 15.42 7.82 4.46
C ASN A 197 16.54 6.89 3.98
N VAL A 198 16.51 5.62 4.41
CA VAL A 198 17.55 4.62 4.07
C VAL A 198 17.29 3.96 2.72
N ASN A 199 16.03 3.64 2.41
CA ASN A 199 15.67 2.89 1.22
C ASN A 199 15.32 3.82 0.05
N THR A 200 15.64 3.39 -1.18
CA THR A 200 15.31 4.14 -2.40
C THR A 200 13.81 4.14 -2.72
N ILE A 201 13.08 3.12 -2.26
CA ILE A 201 11.64 2.99 -2.50
C ILE A 201 10.91 3.37 -1.22
N ASN A 202 10.33 4.57 -1.21
CA ASN A 202 9.57 5.08 -0.08
C ASN A 202 8.23 4.35 0.04
N MET A 203 7.82 4.10 1.29
CA MET A 203 6.51 3.58 1.64
C MET A 203 5.66 4.70 2.25
N PRO A 204 4.73 5.31 1.48
CA PRO A 204 3.84 6.36 1.98
C PRO A 204 2.70 5.75 2.80
N LEU A 205 3.02 5.14 3.94
CA LEU A 205 2.05 4.51 4.82
C LEU A 205 1.46 5.51 5.79
N VAL A 206 0.15 5.40 6.02
CA VAL A 206 -0.58 6.15 7.03
C VAL A 206 -0.77 5.26 8.24
N MET A 207 -0.17 5.62 9.38
CA MET A 207 -0.25 4.82 10.60
C MET A 207 -1.47 5.20 11.43
N PHE A 208 -2.38 4.23 11.59
CA PHE A 208 -3.50 4.26 12.52
C PHE A 208 -3.36 3.09 13.50
N LEU A 209 -4.08 3.13 14.61
CA LEU A 209 -3.86 2.21 15.73
C LEU A 209 -3.91 0.72 15.32
N ASP A 210 -4.85 0.32 14.47
CA ASP A 210 -4.94 -1.07 14.00
C ASP A 210 -3.75 -1.46 13.10
N ALA A 211 -3.23 -0.54 12.28
CA ALA A 211 -2.00 -0.79 11.52
C ALA A 211 -0.78 -0.93 12.45
N CYS A 212 -0.70 -0.12 13.52
CA CYS A 212 0.32 -0.26 14.55
C CYS A 212 0.20 -1.60 15.29
N GLU A 213 -1.01 -2.07 15.57
CA GLU A 213 -1.24 -3.39 16.15
C GLU A 213 -0.76 -4.52 15.25
N HIS A 214 -1.12 -4.48 13.96
CA HIS A 214 -0.64 -5.46 12.99
C HIS A 214 0.89 -5.45 12.89
N CYS A 215 1.51 -4.27 12.87
CA CYS A 215 2.97 -4.12 12.93
C CYS A 215 3.54 -4.80 14.19
N ALA A 216 2.94 -4.55 15.37
CA ALA A 216 3.38 -5.15 16.61
C ALA A 216 3.23 -6.67 16.64
N ARG A 217 2.13 -7.22 16.08
CA ARG A 217 1.90 -8.67 15.94
C ARG A 217 2.97 -9.31 15.05
N ILE A 218 3.29 -8.68 13.92
CA ILE A 218 4.34 -9.16 13.00
C ILE A 218 5.70 -9.10 13.71
N CYS A 219 6.05 -7.98 14.34
CA CYS A 219 7.30 -7.85 15.10
C CYS A 219 7.44 -8.92 16.19
N ARG A 220 6.37 -9.19 16.95
CA ARG A 220 6.32 -10.25 17.98
C ARG A 220 6.69 -11.60 17.38
N VAL A 221 6.08 -11.97 16.25
CA VAL A 221 6.31 -13.28 15.63
C VAL A 221 7.74 -13.37 15.07
N LEU A 222 8.24 -12.31 14.44
CA LEU A 222 9.57 -12.30 13.82
C LEU A 222 10.74 -12.43 14.82
N VAL A 223 10.55 -12.03 16.07
CA VAL A 223 11.58 -12.19 17.12
C VAL A 223 11.65 -13.64 17.63
N GLN A 224 10.56 -14.41 17.48
CA GLN A 224 10.50 -15.80 17.96
C GLN A 224 11.24 -16.76 17.00
N PRO A 225 12.01 -17.74 17.50
CA PRO A 225 12.65 -18.72 16.64
C PRO A 225 11.61 -19.52 15.85
N SER A 226 11.86 -19.72 14.55
CA SER A 226 10.87 -20.32 13.62
C SER A 226 9.53 -19.56 13.58
N GLY A 227 9.57 -18.25 13.82
CA GLY A 227 8.44 -17.35 13.80
C GLY A 227 7.96 -17.08 12.37
N ASN A 228 7.12 -17.95 11.85
CA ASN A 228 6.46 -17.78 10.56
C ASN A 228 5.09 -17.15 10.73
N VAL A 229 4.67 -16.29 9.79
CA VAL A 229 3.38 -15.59 9.88
C VAL A 229 2.57 -15.74 8.60
N LEU A 230 1.26 -15.94 8.75
CA LEU A 230 0.28 -16.00 7.67
C LEU A 230 -0.67 -14.82 7.83
N LEU A 231 -0.46 -13.78 7.02
CA LEU A 231 -1.24 -12.55 6.98
C LEU A 231 -2.40 -12.72 6.02
N LEU A 232 -3.62 -12.80 6.58
CA LEU A 232 -4.84 -12.97 5.83
C LEU A 232 -5.57 -11.64 5.72
N GLY A 233 -5.90 -11.22 4.50
CA GLY A 233 -6.62 -9.97 4.29
C GLY A 233 -6.93 -9.71 2.82
N VAL A 234 -7.82 -8.78 2.55
CA VAL A 234 -8.12 -8.35 1.18
C VAL A 234 -6.95 -7.55 0.56
N GLY A 235 -7.02 -7.29 -0.75
CA GLY A 235 -6.05 -6.43 -1.43
C GLY A 235 -6.02 -5.02 -0.80
N GLY A 236 -4.83 -4.42 -0.69
CA GLY A 236 -4.67 -3.08 -0.14
C GLY A 236 -4.68 -2.95 1.38
N SER A 237 -4.83 -4.05 2.13
CA SER A 237 -4.88 -4.00 3.60
C SER A 237 -3.54 -3.67 4.30
N GLY A 238 -2.45 -3.49 3.55
CA GLY A 238 -1.13 -3.12 4.09
C GLY A 238 -0.21 -4.27 4.48
N ARG A 239 -0.62 -5.54 4.29
CA ARG A 239 0.15 -6.75 4.69
C ARG A 239 1.62 -6.75 4.27
N GLN A 240 1.90 -6.44 2.99
CA GLN A 240 3.27 -6.43 2.46
C GLN A 240 4.09 -5.29 3.07
N SER A 241 3.53 -4.07 3.07
CA SER A 241 4.24 -2.88 3.53
C SER A 241 4.52 -2.93 5.04
N LEU A 242 3.56 -3.41 5.84
CA LEU A 242 3.77 -3.62 7.28
C LEU A 242 4.82 -4.71 7.53
N THR A 243 4.86 -5.78 6.73
CA THR A 243 5.92 -6.80 6.87
C THR A 243 7.31 -6.20 6.62
N ARG A 244 7.47 -5.38 5.59
CA ARG A 244 8.75 -4.71 5.29
C ARG A 244 9.16 -3.75 6.40
N LEU A 245 8.20 -3.00 6.95
CA LEU A 245 8.45 -2.12 8.09
C LEU A 245 8.86 -2.92 9.34
N SER A 246 8.10 -3.96 9.70
CA SER A 246 8.42 -4.82 10.84
C SER A 246 9.77 -5.53 10.69
N ALA A 247 10.14 -5.93 9.47
CA ALA A 247 11.45 -6.47 9.15
C ALA A 247 12.56 -5.44 9.44
N PHE A 248 12.39 -4.22 8.96
CA PHE A 248 13.33 -3.12 9.19
C PHE A 248 13.46 -2.77 10.68
N MET A 249 12.34 -2.69 11.39
CA MET A 249 12.33 -2.46 12.83
C MET A 249 13.16 -3.51 13.59
N ASN A 250 13.14 -4.77 13.14
CA ASN A 250 13.90 -5.88 13.71
C ASN A 250 15.30 -6.06 13.09
N GLU A 251 15.81 -5.08 12.33
CA GLU A 251 17.09 -5.14 11.60
C GLU A 251 17.28 -6.44 10.79
N SER A 252 16.17 -6.97 10.28
CA SER A 252 16.12 -8.21 9.52
C SER A 252 15.94 -7.90 8.04
N GLU A 253 16.63 -8.64 7.18
CA GLU A 253 16.52 -8.44 5.72
C GLU A 253 15.21 -9.05 5.21
N CYS A 254 14.40 -8.24 4.54
CA CYS A 254 13.17 -8.70 3.90
C CYS A 254 13.45 -9.04 2.43
N PHE A 255 13.35 -10.32 2.10
CA PHE A 255 13.50 -10.83 0.75
C PHE A 255 12.13 -11.14 0.16
N GLN A 256 11.82 -10.53 -0.99
CA GLN A 256 10.60 -10.79 -1.75
C GLN A 256 10.98 -11.11 -3.20
N ILE A 257 10.36 -12.14 -3.76
CA ILE A 257 10.62 -12.55 -5.14
C ILE A 257 10.02 -11.56 -6.15
N GLU A 258 10.66 -11.43 -7.30
CA GLU A 258 10.16 -10.65 -8.44
C GLU A 258 9.78 -11.58 -9.58
N VAL A 259 8.48 -11.69 -9.83
CA VAL A 259 7.96 -12.59 -10.86
C VAL A 259 7.97 -11.89 -12.22
N ALA A 260 9.01 -12.14 -13.00
CA ALA A 260 9.12 -11.69 -14.39
C ALA A 260 8.50 -12.70 -15.38
N LYS A 261 8.33 -12.28 -16.64
CA LYS A 261 7.86 -13.18 -17.71
C LYS A 261 8.87 -14.32 -17.91
N GLY A 262 8.42 -15.56 -17.70
CA GLY A 262 9.25 -16.76 -17.76
C GLY A 262 9.73 -17.30 -16.42
N TYR A 263 9.41 -16.62 -15.31
CA TYR A 263 9.73 -17.09 -13.97
C TYR A 263 9.04 -18.43 -13.67
N GLY A 264 9.84 -19.45 -13.33
CA GLY A 264 9.39 -20.82 -13.10
C GLY A 264 9.97 -21.41 -11.82
N MET A 265 9.93 -22.74 -11.74
CA MET A 265 10.35 -23.48 -10.54
C MET A 265 11.87 -23.44 -10.33
N VAL A 266 12.65 -23.29 -11.39
CA VAL A 266 14.11 -23.26 -11.30
C VAL A 266 14.56 -21.96 -10.63
N GLU A 267 14.03 -20.84 -11.11
CA GLU A 267 14.29 -19.51 -10.54
C GLU A 267 13.78 -19.41 -9.11
N PHE A 268 12.58 -19.93 -8.85
CA PHE A 268 12.01 -19.97 -7.51
C PHE A 268 12.85 -20.77 -6.51
N LYS A 269 13.30 -21.97 -6.89
CA LYS A 269 14.21 -22.76 -6.06
C LYS A 269 15.51 -22.02 -5.80
N GLU A 270 16.07 -21.34 -6.79
CA GLU A 270 17.30 -20.57 -6.62
C GLU A 270 17.12 -19.42 -5.62
N ASP A 271 15.99 -18.71 -5.68
CA ASP A 271 15.68 -17.63 -4.72
C ASP A 271 15.46 -18.15 -3.29
N VAL A 272 14.76 -19.29 -3.14
CA VAL A 272 14.64 -19.97 -1.84
C VAL A 272 16.02 -20.40 -1.35
N LYS A 273 16.86 -20.99 -2.20
CA LYS A 273 18.22 -21.41 -1.85
C LYS A 273 19.07 -20.24 -1.34
N LYS A 274 19.06 -19.11 -2.04
CA LYS A 274 19.77 -17.89 -1.60
C LYS A 274 19.36 -17.46 -0.20
N CYS A 275 18.05 -17.45 0.08
CA CYS A 275 17.53 -17.11 1.40
C CYS A 275 18.00 -18.10 2.48
N LEU A 276 17.85 -19.42 2.25
CA LEU A 276 18.28 -20.44 3.21
C LEU A 276 19.79 -20.47 3.42
N MET A 277 20.59 -20.19 2.39
CA MET A 277 22.05 -20.10 2.50
C MET A 277 22.48 -18.92 3.35
N LYS A 278 21.87 -17.73 3.20
CA LYS A 278 22.10 -16.59 4.11
C LYS A 278 21.76 -16.96 5.56
N CYS A 279 20.63 -17.64 5.78
CA CYS A 279 20.23 -18.06 7.13
C CYS A 279 21.18 -19.05 7.78
N GLY A 280 21.61 -20.09 7.04
CA GLY A 280 22.39 -21.18 7.63
C GLY A 280 23.91 -21.01 7.54
N VAL A 281 24.43 -20.43 6.46
CA VAL A 281 25.88 -20.24 6.27
C VAL A 281 26.37 -18.94 6.89
N GLU A 282 25.66 -17.82 6.67
CA GLU A 282 26.02 -16.49 7.20
C GLU A 282 25.44 -16.19 8.59
N ASP A 283 24.54 -17.03 9.10
CA ASP A 283 23.83 -16.83 10.39
C ASP A 283 23.03 -15.53 10.47
N LYS A 284 22.48 -15.07 9.34
CA LYS A 284 21.64 -13.86 9.29
C LYS A 284 20.16 -14.20 9.28
N VAL A 285 19.38 -13.43 10.04
CA VAL A 285 17.92 -13.51 10.01
C VAL A 285 17.41 -13.02 8.65
N GLN A 286 16.54 -13.79 8.01
CA GLN A 286 15.93 -13.44 6.73
C GLN A 286 14.42 -13.64 6.79
N ILE A 287 13.70 -12.66 6.27
CA ILE A 287 12.24 -12.68 6.17
C ILE A 287 11.88 -12.92 4.72
N PHE A 288 11.36 -14.11 4.42
CA PHE A 288 10.90 -14.46 3.08
C PHE A 288 9.42 -14.05 2.93
N LEU A 289 9.19 -12.89 2.30
CA LEU A 289 7.85 -12.37 2.03
C LEU A 289 7.32 -12.94 0.71
N PHE A 290 6.23 -13.70 0.81
CA PHE A 290 5.60 -14.37 -0.34
C PHE A 290 4.10 -14.06 -0.41
N CYS A 291 3.67 -13.55 -1.56
CA CYS A 291 2.29 -13.11 -1.80
C CYS A 291 1.55 -14.09 -2.69
N ASP A 292 0.23 -14.16 -2.53
CA ASP A 292 -0.62 -14.98 -3.37
C ASP A 292 -0.58 -14.61 -4.86
N THR A 293 -0.41 -13.32 -5.17
CA THR A 293 -0.24 -12.80 -6.54
C THR A 293 1.05 -13.27 -7.22
N GLN A 294 2.03 -13.75 -6.45
CA GLN A 294 3.31 -14.25 -6.97
C GLN A 294 3.28 -15.77 -7.25
N ILE A 295 2.16 -16.45 -6.96
CA ILE A 295 2.01 -17.88 -7.19
C ILE A 295 1.66 -18.13 -8.66
N VAL A 296 2.68 -18.39 -9.47
CA VAL A 296 2.51 -18.79 -10.89
C VAL A 296 2.13 -20.26 -11.02
N LYS A 297 2.70 -21.12 -10.16
CA LYS A 297 2.45 -22.57 -10.11
C LYS A 297 2.24 -23.01 -8.67
N GLU A 298 1.34 -23.96 -8.44
CA GLU A 298 1.06 -24.48 -7.09
C GLU A 298 2.26 -25.20 -6.46
N ASP A 299 3.19 -25.72 -7.26
CA ASP A 299 4.46 -26.31 -6.81
C ASP A 299 5.32 -25.34 -5.99
N PHE A 300 5.14 -24.02 -6.16
CA PHE A 300 5.83 -23.02 -5.33
C PHE A 300 5.39 -23.15 -3.87
N VAL A 301 4.09 -23.34 -3.65
CA VAL A 301 3.51 -23.50 -2.31
C VAL A 301 3.96 -24.81 -1.68
N GLU A 302 4.19 -25.86 -2.48
CA GLU A 302 4.78 -27.12 -2.00
C GLU A 302 6.20 -26.90 -1.44
N ALA A 303 7.05 -26.16 -2.15
CA ALA A 303 8.39 -25.87 -1.64
C ALA A 303 8.34 -25.03 -0.37
N ILE A 304 7.47 -24.02 -0.29
CA ILE A 304 7.25 -23.24 0.94
C ILE A 304 6.76 -24.12 2.08
N ASN A 305 5.84 -25.05 1.82
CA ASN A 305 5.39 -26.02 2.80
C ASN A 305 6.54 -26.89 3.33
N ASN A 306 7.51 -27.25 2.48
CA ASN A 306 8.71 -27.97 2.91
C ASN A 306 9.62 -27.08 3.78
N VAL A 307 9.85 -25.82 3.40
CA VAL A 307 10.60 -24.84 4.22
C VAL A 307 9.96 -24.68 5.61
N LEU A 308 8.64 -24.52 5.68
CA LEU A 308 7.90 -24.38 6.95
C LEU A 308 8.00 -25.61 7.86
N ASN A 309 8.18 -26.82 7.32
CA ASN A 309 8.28 -28.05 8.11
C ASN A 309 9.71 -28.40 8.49
N SER A 310 10.60 -28.49 7.50
CA SER A 310 11.95 -29.01 7.63
C SER A 310 13.03 -27.95 7.52
N GLY A 311 12.71 -26.73 7.07
CA GLY A 311 13.72 -25.72 6.74
C GLY A 311 14.53 -26.10 5.50
N ASP A 312 13.99 -26.98 4.64
CA ASP A 312 14.67 -27.55 3.48
C ASP A 312 13.68 -27.80 2.35
N VAL A 313 14.17 -27.81 1.11
CA VAL A 313 13.43 -28.22 -0.09
C VAL A 313 14.19 -29.36 -0.76
N PRO A 314 13.55 -30.47 -1.13
CA PRO A 314 14.23 -31.57 -1.80
C PRO A 314 14.92 -31.16 -3.11
N ASN A 315 16.14 -31.65 -3.30
CA ASN A 315 16.99 -31.37 -4.46
C ASN A 315 17.22 -29.86 -4.69
N LEU A 316 17.51 -29.12 -3.62
CA LEU A 316 17.80 -27.69 -3.67
C LEU A 316 19.29 -27.37 -3.82
N TYR A 317 20.14 -28.10 -3.09
CA TYR A 317 21.58 -27.82 -2.99
C TYR A 317 22.41 -28.61 -3.99
N ALA A 318 23.39 -27.95 -4.60
CA ALA A 318 24.43 -28.59 -5.42
C ALA A 318 25.61 -29.06 -4.55
N THR A 319 26.54 -29.81 -5.14
CA THR A 319 27.74 -30.32 -4.43
C THR A 319 28.57 -29.19 -3.80
N GLU A 320 28.73 -28.07 -4.52
CA GLU A 320 29.46 -26.88 -4.07
C GLU A 320 28.79 -26.24 -2.84
N ASP A 321 27.45 -26.19 -2.82
CA ASP A 321 26.68 -25.67 -1.68
C ASP A 321 26.92 -26.53 -0.43
N PHE A 322 26.96 -27.85 -0.57
CA PHE A 322 27.23 -28.77 0.55
C PHE A 322 28.65 -28.60 1.13
N GLU A 323 29.63 -28.23 0.31
CA GLU A 323 30.99 -27.93 0.79
C GLU A 323 31.01 -26.65 1.63
N SER A 324 30.32 -25.60 1.15
CA SER A 324 30.14 -24.35 1.89
C SER A 324 29.42 -24.55 3.23
N ILE A 325 28.31 -25.30 3.22
CA ILE A 325 27.55 -25.67 4.41
C ILE A 325 28.43 -26.46 5.40
N SER A 326 29.17 -27.44 4.90
CA SER A 326 30.04 -28.28 5.74
C SER A 326 31.16 -27.48 6.37
N SER A 327 31.68 -26.47 5.67
CA SER A 327 32.73 -25.58 6.20
C SER A 327 32.19 -24.70 7.32
N SER A 328 31.09 -23.99 7.10
CA SER A 328 30.50 -23.04 8.07
C SER A 328 29.91 -23.75 9.30
N CYS A 329 29.20 -24.86 9.11
CA CYS A 329 28.50 -25.54 10.20
C CYS A 329 29.38 -26.49 11.03
N ARG A 330 30.68 -26.63 10.71
CA ARG A 330 31.59 -27.53 11.45
C ARG A 330 31.75 -27.11 12.90
N ALA A 331 31.98 -25.82 13.15
CA ALA A 331 32.12 -25.28 14.50
C ALA A 331 30.81 -25.44 15.29
N LEU A 332 29.66 -25.15 14.66
CA LEU A 332 28.34 -25.33 15.26
C LEU A 332 28.09 -26.79 15.64
N CYS A 333 28.37 -27.74 14.73
CA CYS A 333 28.23 -29.18 14.98
C CYS A 333 29.07 -29.65 16.19
N GLN A 334 30.31 -29.17 16.29
CA GLN A 334 31.18 -29.47 17.44
C GLN A 334 30.65 -28.86 18.74
N SER A 335 30.14 -27.61 18.70
CA SER A 335 29.54 -26.96 19.88
C SER A 335 28.30 -27.68 20.41
N LEU A 336 27.55 -28.36 19.52
CA LEU A 336 26.40 -29.19 19.86
C LEU A 336 26.81 -30.60 20.33
N GLY A 337 28.10 -30.90 20.45
CA GLY A 337 28.61 -32.20 20.87
C GLY A 337 28.43 -33.31 19.83
N MET A 338 28.12 -32.97 18.58
CA MET A 338 27.89 -33.93 17.50
C MET A 338 29.18 -34.17 16.70
N GLN A 339 29.45 -35.43 16.34
CA GLN A 339 30.55 -35.77 15.44
C GLN A 339 30.32 -35.15 14.05
N PRO A 340 31.34 -34.55 13.41
CA PRO A 340 31.20 -33.81 12.15
C PRO A 340 31.06 -34.74 10.93
N THR A 341 30.03 -35.58 10.94
CA THR A 341 29.59 -36.37 9.79
C THR A 341 28.77 -35.50 8.83
N LYS A 342 28.69 -35.86 7.54
CA LYS A 342 27.88 -35.10 6.55
C LYS A 342 26.43 -34.90 7.02
N ALA A 343 25.83 -35.94 7.61
CA ALA A 343 24.46 -35.86 8.12
C ALA A 343 24.32 -34.90 9.31
N ASN A 344 25.24 -34.94 10.27
CA ASN A 344 25.20 -34.07 11.45
C ASN A 344 25.50 -32.61 11.11
N LEU A 345 26.41 -32.37 10.17
CA LEU A 345 26.69 -31.04 9.64
C LEU A 345 25.45 -30.44 8.98
N PHE A 346 24.74 -31.23 8.17
CA PHE A 346 23.50 -30.78 7.55
C PHE A 346 22.38 -30.59 8.59
N SER A 347 22.28 -31.45 9.61
CA SER A 347 21.33 -31.24 10.72
C SER A 347 21.61 -29.96 11.50
N ALA A 348 22.88 -29.63 11.75
CA ALA A 348 23.28 -28.38 12.41
C ALA A 348 22.93 -27.16 11.52
N TYR A 349 23.17 -27.25 10.22
CA TYR A 349 22.73 -26.26 9.24
C TYR A 349 21.22 -26.04 9.28
N LEU A 350 20.41 -27.11 9.21
CA LEU A 350 18.96 -26.99 9.27
C LEU A 350 18.45 -26.41 10.58
N SER A 351 19.12 -26.71 11.70
CA SER A 351 18.79 -26.10 12.99
C SER A 351 19.00 -24.58 12.97
N ARG A 352 20.10 -24.12 12.35
CA ARG A 352 20.39 -22.70 12.18
C ARG A 352 19.42 -22.03 11.19
N VAL A 353 19.13 -22.70 10.07
CA VAL A 353 18.13 -22.22 9.11
C VAL A 353 16.78 -22.02 9.78
N LYS A 354 16.26 -23.01 10.51
CA LYS A 354 14.96 -22.88 11.21
C LYS A 354 14.92 -21.77 12.25
N LYS A 355 16.07 -21.45 12.85
CA LYS A 355 16.17 -20.35 13.82
C LYS A 355 16.04 -18.99 13.12
N ASN A 356 16.65 -18.84 11.95
CA ASN A 356 16.85 -17.55 11.29
C ASN A 356 15.91 -17.28 10.10
N VAL A 357 15.27 -18.31 9.55
CA VAL A 357 14.31 -18.15 8.45
C VAL A 357 12.92 -17.87 9.01
N HIS A 358 12.34 -16.77 8.57
CA HIS A 358 10.97 -16.39 8.88
C HIS A 358 10.20 -16.26 7.58
N VAL A 359 9.23 -17.12 7.36
CA VAL A 359 8.37 -17.07 6.19
C VAL A 359 7.14 -16.25 6.52
N THR A 360 6.92 -15.17 5.77
CA THR A 360 5.75 -14.30 5.86
C THR A 360 4.89 -14.47 4.62
N LEU A 361 3.68 -14.98 4.80
CA LEU A 361 2.74 -15.27 3.72
C LEU A 361 1.62 -14.23 3.70
N ALA A 362 1.49 -13.47 2.62
CA ALA A 362 0.43 -12.49 2.45
C ALA A 362 -0.64 -13.04 1.49
N PHE A 363 -1.62 -13.80 2.01
CA PHE A 363 -2.65 -14.46 1.20
C PHE A 363 -4.04 -13.85 1.36
N SER A 364 -4.75 -13.69 0.25
CA SER A 364 -6.16 -13.30 0.27
C SER A 364 -7.02 -14.49 0.68
N PRO A 365 -7.93 -14.34 1.67
CA PRO A 365 -8.90 -15.38 2.02
C PRO A 365 -10.04 -15.47 0.99
N VAL A 366 -10.06 -14.57 0.00
CA VAL A 366 -11.11 -14.50 -1.02
C VAL A 366 -10.94 -15.60 -2.08
N GLY A 367 -12.01 -16.35 -2.32
CA GLY A 367 -12.07 -17.39 -3.34
C GLY A 367 -11.68 -18.79 -2.84
N ASP A 368 -11.86 -19.79 -3.70
CA ASP A 368 -11.65 -21.20 -3.32
C ASP A 368 -10.16 -21.62 -3.31
N SER A 369 -9.30 -20.88 -4.01
CA SER A 369 -7.86 -21.20 -4.14
C SER A 369 -7.18 -21.27 -2.77
N PHE A 370 -7.44 -20.31 -1.89
CA PHE A 370 -6.91 -20.29 -0.53
C PHE A 370 -7.31 -21.54 0.26
N ARG A 371 -8.60 -21.87 0.28
CA ARG A 371 -9.11 -23.06 0.97
C ARG A 371 -8.52 -24.35 0.42
N ASN A 372 -8.36 -24.44 -0.90
CA ASN A 372 -7.74 -25.60 -1.55
C ASN A 372 -6.26 -25.74 -1.15
N ARG A 373 -5.51 -24.63 -1.11
CA ARG A 373 -4.12 -24.62 -0.64
C ARG A 373 -3.98 -25.03 0.82
N LEU A 374 -4.87 -24.59 1.71
CA LEU A 374 -4.85 -25.03 3.10
C LEU A 374 -5.07 -26.54 3.27
N ARG A 375 -5.87 -27.15 2.38
CA ARG A 375 -6.11 -28.60 2.38
C ARG A 375 -4.92 -29.38 1.85
N MET A 376 -4.27 -28.88 0.80
CA MET A 376 -3.11 -29.51 0.18
C MET A 376 -1.84 -29.34 1.05
N PHE A 377 -1.69 -28.16 1.65
CA PHE A 377 -0.48 -27.72 2.36
C PHE A 377 -0.82 -27.31 3.80
N PRO A 378 -1.00 -28.29 4.72
CA PRO A 378 -1.44 -28.02 6.09
C PRO A 378 -0.43 -27.22 6.92
N SER A 379 0.85 -27.16 6.51
CA SER A 379 1.87 -26.42 7.27
C SER A 379 1.72 -24.92 7.18
N LEU A 380 0.97 -24.42 6.20
CA LEU A 380 0.58 -23.00 6.12
C LEU A 380 -0.18 -22.55 7.38
N VAL A 381 -1.00 -23.44 7.98
CA VAL A 381 -1.71 -23.14 9.23
C VAL A 381 -0.95 -23.67 10.43
N ASN A 382 -0.36 -24.86 10.34
CA ASN A 382 0.25 -25.50 11.50
C ASN A 382 1.56 -24.83 11.96
N CYS A 383 2.35 -24.30 11.02
CA CYS A 383 3.64 -23.70 11.33
C CYS A 383 3.56 -22.17 11.45
N CYS A 384 2.62 -21.51 10.77
CA CYS A 384 2.48 -20.06 10.83
C CYS A 384 1.56 -19.60 11.95
N THR A 385 1.82 -18.42 12.51
CA THR A 385 0.87 -17.68 13.33
C THR A 385 -0.02 -16.87 12.39
N ILE A 386 -1.33 -16.92 12.58
CA ILE A 386 -2.29 -16.25 11.70
C ILE A 386 -2.57 -14.86 12.26
N ASP A 387 -2.50 -13.85 11.39
CA ASP A 387 -2.97 -12.50 11.69
C ASP A 387 -4.00 -12.09 10.64
N TRP A 388 -5.24 -11.83 11.10
CA TRP A 388 -6.36 -11.49 10.25
C TRP A 388 -6.56 -9.97 10.15
N PHE A 389 -6.30 -9.43 8.96
CA PHE A 389 -6.52 -8.04 8.60
C PHE A 389 -8.00 -7.82 8.28
N HIS A 390 -8.68 -7.17 9.21
CA HIS A 390 -10.09 -6.82 9.10
C HIS A 390 -10.31 -5.65 8.12
N GLU A 391 -11.58 -5.43 7.75
CA GLU A 391 -12.03 -4.22 7.04
C GLU A 391 -11.59 -2.97 7.83
N TRP A 392 -11.16 -1.91 7.13
CA TRP A 392 -10.67 -0.69 7.80
C TRP A 392 -11.79 -0.04 8.61
N PRO A 393 -11.57 0.28 9.90
CA PRO A 393 -12.57 0.97 10.70
C PRO A 393 -12.78 2.39 10.20
N ALA A 394 -13.86 3.00 10.66
CA ALA A 394 -14.22 4.38 10.34
C ALA A 394 -13.04 5.35 10.58
N GLU A 395 -12.34 5.19 11.70
CA GLU A 395 -11.19 6.02 12.08
C GLU A 395 -10.01 5.89 11.10
N ALA A 396 -9.74 4.67 10.61
CA ALA A 396 -8.69 4.42 9.63
C ALA A 396 -9.01 5.10 8.29
N LEU A 397 -10.26 4.94 7.80
CA LEU A 397 -10.72 5.60 6.57
C LEU A 397 -10.58 7.12 6.65
N TYR A 398 -10.96 7.71 7.80
CA TYR A 398 -10.82 9.14 8.05
C TYR A 398 -9.35 9.59 8.03
N SER A 399 -8.48 8.90 8.79
CA SER A 399 -7.07 9.25 8.90
C SER A 399 -6.35 9.15 7.54
N VAL A 400 -6.60 8.08 6.79
CA VAL A 400 -6.02 7.86 5.46
C VAL A 400 -6.48 8.95 4.48
N ALA A 401 -7.79 9.23 4.43
CA ALA A 401 -8.32 10.26 3.54
C ALA A 401 -7.77 11.66 3.88
N LYS A 402 -7.71 12.01 5.17
CA LYS A 402 -7.15 13.29 5.62
C LYS A 402 -5.68 13.43 5.20
N GLN A 403 -4.84 12.43 5.48
CA GLN A 403 -3.42 12.50 5.17
C GLN A 403 -3.16 12.52 3.66
N GLN A 404 -3.90 11.74 2.87
CA GLN A 404 -3.74 11.72 1.42
C GLN A 404 -4.09 13.08 0.78
N LEU A 405 -5.16 13.74 1.24
CA LEU A 405 -5.56 15.06 0.74
C LEU A 405 -4.58 16.17 1.17
N VAL A 406 -4.03 16.08 2.39
CA VAL A 406 -2.99 17.02 2.88
C VAL A 406 -1.69 16.85 2.09
N ASN A 407 -1.24 15.62 1.85
CA ASN A 407 0.00 15.35 1.11
C ASN A 407 -0.05 15.83 -0.34
N GLN A 408 -1.24 15.87 -0.94
CA GLN A 408 -1.45 16.38 -2.30
C GLN A 408 -1.80 17.88 -2.32
N SER A 409 -1.71 18.57 -1.18
CA SER A 409 -1.95 20.02 -1.02
C SER A 409 -3.27 20.48 -1.64
N VAL A 410 -4.32 19.69 -1.50
CA VAL A 410 -5.62 20.00 -2.10
C VAL A 410 -6.35 21.03 -1.24
N GLU A 411 -6.38 22.27 -1.71
CA GLU A 411 -7.16 23.32 -1.04
C GLU A 411 -8.66 23.01 -1.19
N LEU A 412 -9.39 22.83 -0.09
CA LEU A 412 -10.84 22.62 -0.10
C LEU A 412 -11.53 23.64 0.82
N PRO A 413 -12.71 24.15 0.47
CA PRO A 413 -13.46 25.07 1.34
C PRO A 413 -13.83 24.43 2.69
N ASP A 414 -14.17 23.15 2.68
CA ASP A 414 -14.45 22.34 3.86
C ASP A 414 -13.72 20.99 3.76
N MET A 415 -12.54 20.94 4.37
CA MET A 415 -11.71 19.74 4.39
C MET A 415 -12.32 18.63 5.24
N GLU A 416 -12.86 18.98 6.43
CA GLU A 416 -13.37 17.98 7.37
C GLU A 416 -14.65 17.31 6.87
N GLY A 417 -15.59 18.10 6.35
CA GLY A 417 -16.82 17.58 5.74
C GLY A 417 -16.54 16.68 4.53
N THR A 418 -15.53 17.05 3.72
CA THR A 418 -15.12 16.22 2.57
C THR A 418 -14.51 14.88 3.01
N VAL A 419 -13.66 14.87 4.04
CA VAL A 419 -13.08 13.62 4.58
C VAL A 419 -14.18 12.71 5.16
N GLN A 420 -15.13 13.28 5.92
CA GLN A 420 -16.28 12.54 6.45
C GLN A 420 -17.18 11.98 5.35
N MET A 421 -17.36 12.72 4.25
CA MET A 421 -18.09 12.24 3.07
C MET A 421 -17.43 10.98 2.50
N PHE A 422 -16.11 10.96 2.29
CA PHE A 422 -15.42 9.77 1.76
C PHE A 422 -15.61 8.54 2.64
N GLN A 423 -15.45 8.71 3.95
CA GLN A 423 -15.70 7.67 4.95
C GLN A 423 -17.13 7.11 4.84
N THR A 424 -18.12 8.00 4.82
CA THR A 424 -19.56 7.63 4.74
C THR A 424 -19.87 6.91 3.43
N VAL A 425 -19.33 7.40 2.31
CA VAL A 425 -19.51 6.78 0.99
C VAL A 425 -18.94 5.36 0.99
N HIS A 426 -17.72 5.15 1.48
CA HIS A 426 -17.12 3.83 1.53
C HIS A 426 -17.96 2.82 2.33
N GLN A 427 -18.35 3.20 3.55
CA GLN A 427 -19.18 2.35 4.42
C GLN A 427 -20.57 2.08 3.83
N SER A 428 -21.15 3.05 3.12
CA SER A 428 -22.43 2.87 2.43
C SER A 428 -22.34 1.81 1.32
N VAL A 429 -21.21 1.77 0.61
CA VAL A 429 -20.96 0.79 -0.46
C VAL A 429 -20.68 -0.60 0.12
N GLU A 430 -19.98 -0.70 1.25
CA GLU A 430 -19.83 -1.98 1.98
C GLU A 430 -21.19 -2.55 2.42
N ALA A 431 -22.05 -1.72 3.01
CA ALA A 431 -23.41 -2.13 3.39
C ALA A 431 -24.24 -2.52 2.16
N ALA A 432 -24.11 -1.78 1.05
CA ALA A 432 -24.76 -2.09 -0.20
C ALA A 432 -24.27 -3.43 -0.80
N SER A 433 -22.98 -3.73 -0.71
CA SER A 433 -22.41 -5.01 -1.15
C SER A 433 -23.00 -6.18 -0.36
N LYS A 434 -23.08 -6.06 0.98
CA LYS A 434 -23.70 -7.08 1.85
C LYS A 434 -25.17 -7.32 1.48
N ARG A 435 -25.93 -6.27 1.13
CA ARG A 435 -27.31 -6.38 0.64
C ARG A 435 -27.39 -6.99 -0.77
N PHE A 436 -26.47 -6.62 -1.66
CA PHE A 436 -26.40 -7.13 -3.02
C PHE A 436 -26.14 -8.65 -3.03
N LEU A 437 -25.22 -9.12 -2.18
CA LEU A 437 -24.97 -10.55 -1.98
C LEU A 437 -26.24 -11.27 -1.53
N LYS A 438 -26.95 -10.75 -0.52
CA LYS A 438 -28.20 -11.35 -0.02
C LYS A 438 -29.29 -11.45 -1.09
N THR A 439 -29.33 -10.50 -2.02
CA THR A 439 -30.40 -10.40 -3.03
C THR A 439 -30.09 -11.22 -4.29
N THR A 440 -28.82 -11.22 -4.73
CA THR A 440 -28.42 -11.76 -6.04
C THR A 440 -27.53 -13.00 -5.94
N ASN A 441 -27.08 -13.35 -4.72
CA ASN A 441 -26.09 -14.39 -4.46
C ASN A 441 -24.77 -14.20 -5.23
N ARG A 442 -24.42 -12.94 -5.54
CA ARG A 442 -23.17 -12.56 -6.22
C ARG A 442 -22.31 -11.72 -5.28
N ASN A 443 -21.05 -12.11 -5.13
CA ASN A 443 -20.09 -11.37 -4.30
C ASN A 443 -19.55 -10.15 -5.06
N VAL A 444 -19.47 -9.02 -4.35
CA VAL A 444 -18.73 -7.82 -4.77
C VAL A 444 -17.79 -7.45 -3.62
N TYR A 445 -16.48 -7.48 -3.88
CA TYR A 445 -15.50 -7.20 -2.83
C TYR A 445 -15.17 -5.72 -2.82
N ILE A 446 -15.34 -5.09 -1.66
CA ILE A 446 -14.90 -3.72 -1.41
C ILE A 446 -13.53 -3.83 -0.74
N THR A 447 -12.54 -3.10 -1.27
CA THR A 447 -11.15 -3.19 -0.81
C THR A 447 -10.59 -1.82 -0.46
N PRO A 448 -9.65 -1.73 0.49
CA PRO A 448 -8.90 -0.51 0.74
C PRO A 448 -8.22 0.08 -0.51
N THR A 449 -7.77 -0.77 -1.45
CA THR A 449 -7.23 -0.30 -2.74
C THR A 449 -8.26 0.54 -3.51
N SER A 450 -9.51 0.08 -3.58
CA SER A 450 -10.59 0.84 -4.23
C SER A 450 -10.88 2.18 -3.54
N PHE A 451 -10.65 2.27 -2.22
CA PHE A 451 -10.76 3.54 -1.49
C PHE A 451 -9.62 4.51 -1.83
N LEU A 452 -8.38 4.01 -1.87
CA LEU A 452 -7.21 4.81 -2.27
C LEU A 452 -7.32 5.28 -3.74
N GLU A 453 -7.87 4.44 -4.62
CA GLU A 453 -8.17 4.79 -6.02
C GLU A 453 -9.25 5.86 -6.11
N LEU A 454 -10.31 5.79 -5.28
CA LEU A 454 -11.34 6.83 -5.20
C LEU A 454 -10.74 8.18 -4.80
N LEU A 455 -9.88 8.20 -3.77
CA LEU A 455 -9.21 9.42 -3.33
C LEU A 455 -8.29 9.98 -4.41
N SER A 456 -7.48 9.12 -5.05
CA SER A 456 -6.57 9.54 -6.12
C SER A 456 -7.32 10.09 -7.33
N SER A 457 -8.41 9.42 -7.72
CA SER A 457 -9.28 9.85 -8.82
C SER A 457 -9.96 11.18 -8.52
N PHE A 458 -10.41 11.38 -7.27
CA PHE A 458 -11.01 12.64 -6.86
C PHE A 458 -10.02 13.80 -7.02
N VAL A 459 -8.77 13.64 -6.56
CA VAL A 459 -7.78 14.72 -6.67
C VAL A 459 -7.45 15.02 -8.13
N GLN A 460 -7.28 13.98 -8.96
CA GLN A 460 -7.03 14.15 -10.39
C GLN A 460 -8.19 14.89 -11.08
N ILE A 461 -9.44 14.44 -10.86
CA ILE A 461 -10.62 15.06 -11.46
C ILE A 461 -10.79 16.52 -10.98
N LEU A 462 -10.50 16.78 -9.71
CA LEU A 462 -10.58 18.13 -9.16
C LEU A 462 -9.54 19.06 -9.81
N ALA A 463 -8.31 18.60 -9.99
CA ALA A 463 -7.27 19.35 -10.70
C ALA A 463 -7.70 19.65 -12.14
N ASP A 464 -8.15 18.65 -12.89
CA ASP A 464 -8.63 18.81 -14.27
C ASP A 464 -9.79 19.81 -14.36
N LYS A 465 -10.72 19.77 -13.40
CA LYS A 465 -11.86 20.70 -13.36
C LYS A 465 -11.44 22.11 -12.99
N ARG A 466 -10.48 22.28 -12.08
CA ARG A 466 -9.90 23.60 -11.76
C ARG A 466 -9.22 24.21 -12.96
N ASP A 467 -8.44 23.44 -13.71
CA ASP A 467 -7.77 23.91 -14.92
C ASP A 467 -8.76 24.29 -16.02
N GLN A 468 -9.82 23.49 -16.19
CA GLN A 468 -10.91 23.80 -17.13
C GLN A 468 -11.60 25.14 -16.77
N VAL A 469 -11.95 25.33 -15.49
CA VAL A 469 -12.61 26.55 -15.02
C VAL A 469 -11.66 27.75 -15.11
N GLU A 470 -10.40 27.59 -14.73
CA GLU A 470 -9.40 28.66 -14.81
C GLU A 470 -9.14 29.09 -16.25
N THR A 471 -9.10 28.14 -17.19
CA THR A 471 -8.99 28.44 -18.62
C THR A 471 -10.19 29.22 -19.14
N GLN A 472 -11.41 28.84 -18.73
CA GLN A 472 -12.62 29.58 -19.06
C GLN A 472 -12.61 30.98 -18.45
N ARG A 473 -12.19 31.11 -17.18
CA ARG A 473 -12.04 32.40 -16.50
C ARG A 473 -11.06 33.31 -17.21
N LYS A 474 -9.88 32.79 -17.59
CA LYS A 474 -8.88 33.53 -18.37
C LYS A 474 -9.44 33.97 -19.72
N ARG A 475 -10.18 33.11 -20.42
CA ARG A 475 -10.83 33.46 -21.69
C ARG A 475 -11.83 34.61 -21.52
N TYR A 476 -12.67 34.57 -20.49
CA TYR A 476 -13.61 35.66 -20.20
C TYR A 476 -12.88 36.94 -19.79
N SER A 477 -11.82 36.84 -18.97
CA SER A 477 -11.00 38.00 -18.59
C SER A 477 -10.36 38.67 -19.80
N VAL A 478 -9.74 37.89 -20.70
CA VAL A 478 -9.15 38.41 -21.94
C VAL A 478 -10.22 39.01 -22.85
N GLY A 479 -11.39 38.37 -22.93
CA GLY A 479 -12.53 38.92 -23.68
C GLY A 479 -13.00 40.26 -23.13
N LEU A 480 -13.11 40.37 -21.80
CA LEU A 480 -13.51 41.61 -21.13
C LEU A 480 -12.48 42.72 -21.34
N THR A 481 -11.18 42.42 -21.19
CA THR A 481 -10.11 43.38 -21.47
C THR A 481 -10.19 43.90 -22.90
N LYS A 482 -10.39 43.01 -23.89
CA LYS A 482 -10.54 43.43 -25.29
C LYS A 482 -11.77 44.31 -25.53
N ILE A 483 -12.87 44.06 -24.83
CA ILE A 483 -14.08 44.90 -24.93
C ILE A 483 -13.81 46.27 -24.32
N MET A 484 -13.15 46.33 -23.17
CA MET A 484 -12.75 47.60 -22.54
C MET A 484 -11.78 48.39 -23.43
N ASP A 485 -10.77 47.74 -24.02
CA ASP A 485 -9.83 48.36 -24.95
C ASP A 485 -10.55 48.90 -26.19
N ALA A 486 -11.52 48.15 -26.73
CA ALA A 486 -12.32 48.58 -27.88
C ALA A 486 -13.24 49.75 -27.52
N GLU A 487 -13.85 49.76 -26.34
CA GLU A 487 -14.66 50.87 -25.83
C GLU A 487 -13.83 52.15 -25.73
N GLU A 488 -12.63 52.07 -25.15
CA GLU A 488 -11.69 53.21 -25.06
C GLU A 488 -11.27 53.72 -26.44
N GLN A 489 -10.98 52.81 -27.40
CA GLN A 489 -10.67 53.18 -28.78
C GLN A 489 -11.85 53.84 -29.50
N VAL A 490 -13.08 53.33 -29.30
CA VAL A 490 -14.29 53.90 -29.90
C VAL A 490 -14.58 55.28 -29.31
N GLU A 491 -14.41 55.47 -28.00
CA GLU A 491 -14.56 56.77 -27.37
C GLU A 491 -13.54 57.79 -27.91
N GLY A 492 -12.28 57.35 -28.10
CA GLY A 492 -11.24 58.14 -28.75
C GLY A 492 -11.56 58.51 -30.20
N LEU A 493 -12.04 57.55 -31.00
CA LEU A 493 -12.48 57.78 -32.37
C LEU A 493 -13.70 58.72 -32.45
N GLN A 494 -14.66 58.59 -31.54
CA GLN A 494 -15.81 59.50 -31.45
C GLN A 494 -15.35 60.94 -31.18
N LYS A 495 -14.41 61.15 -30.23
CA LYS A 495 -13.82 62.48 -29.98
C LYS A 495 -13.16 63.04 -31.24
N MET A 496 -12.32 62.26 -31.91
CA MET A 496 -11.67 62.68 -33.16
C MET A 496 -12.67 62.98 -34.29
N LEU A 497 -13.77 62.23 -34.37
CA LEU A 497 -14.79 62.42 -35.41
C LEU A 497 -15.59 63.70 -35.18
N VAL A 498 -15.89 64.03 -33.92
CA VAL A 498 -16.50 65.31 -33.53
C VAL A 498 -15.57 66.49 -33.87
N GLU A 499 -14.27 66.37 -33.60
CA GLU A 499 -13.27 67.40 -33.94
C GLU A 499 -13.08 67.58 -35.45
N LYS A 500 -13.04 66.47 -36.22
CA LYS A 500 -12.78 66.52 -37.67
C LYS A 500 -14.01 66.91 -38.50
N LYS A 501 -15.24 66.73 -38.00
CA LYS A 501 -16.48 67.09 -38.71
C LYS A 501 -16.51 68.55 -39.22
N PRO A 502 -16.25 69.59 -38.39
CA PRO A 502 -16.24 70.98 -38.87
C PRO A 502 -15.09 71.27 -39.84
N VAL A 503 -13.94 70.60 -39.69
CA VAL A 503 -12.81 70.73 -40.62
C VAL A 503 -13.18 70.17 -42.00
N LEU A 504 -13.91 69.05 -42.04
CA LEU A 504 -14.38 68.42 -43.26
C LEU A 504 -15.43 69.27 -43.99
N GLU A 505 -16.38 69.85 -43.25
CA GLU A 505 -17.36 70.78 -43.83
C GLU A 505 -16.70 72.04 -44.40
N LYS A 506 -15.67 72.56 -43.72
CA LYS A 506 -14.89 73.70 -44.21
C LYS A 506 -14.14 73.37 -45.50
N THR A 507 -13.41 72.25 -45.51
CA THR A 507 -12.67 71.80 -46.70
C THR A 507 -13.60 71.40 -47.85
N GLN A 508 -14.78 70.85 -47.58
CA GLN A 508 -15.77 70.55 -48.61
C GLN A 508 -16.36 71.83 -49.25
N LYS A 509 -16.56 72.89 -48.47
CA LYS A 509 -16.91 74.21 -49.00
C LYS A 509 -15.77 74.81 -49.82
N GLU A 510 -14.54 74.77 -49.32
CA GLU A 510 -13.35 75.27 -50.03
C GLU A 510 -13.14 74.54 -51.36
N VAL A 511 -13.30 73.22 -51.40
CA VAL A 511 -13.23 72.42 -52.64
C VAL A 511 -14.38 72.74 -53.59
N GLY A 512 -15.60 72.93 -53.07
CA GLY A 512 -16.76 73.34 -53.87
C GLY A 512 -16.56 74.70 -54.53
N GLU A 513 -16.06 75.68 -53.78
CA GLU A 513 -15.72 77.02 -54.28
C GLU A 513 -14.60 76.95 -55.33
N MET A 514 -13.55 76.17 -55.08
CA MET A 514 -12.45 76.00 -56.03
C MET A 514 -12.91 75.30 -57.33
N MET A 515 -13.87 74.39 -57.26
CA MET A 515 -14.44 73.71 -58.44
C MET A 515 -15.21 74.69 -59.35
N VAL A 516 -15.91 75.67 -58.77
CA VAL A 516 -16.61 76.72 -59.51
C VAL A 516 -15.62 77.63 -60.24
N VAL A 517 -14.51 78.00 -59.57
CA VAL A 517 -13.43 78.79 -60.18
C VAL A 517 -12.80 78.02 -61.35
N ILE A 518 -12.50 76.74 -61.18
CA ILE A 518 -11.93 75.90 -62.24
C ILE A 518 -12.87 75.77 -63.45
N GLN A 519 -14.19 75.66 -63.23
CA GLN A 519 -15.16 75.61 -64.33
C GLN A 519 -15.23 76.94 -65.09
N LYS A 520 -15.10 78.06 -64.39
CA LYS A 520 -15.05 79.39 -64.99
C LYS A 520 -13.76 79.61 -65.78
N ASP A 521 -12.61 79.29 -65.20
CA ASP A 521 -11.31 79.37 -65.87
C ASP A 521 -11.25 78.47 -67.11
N LYS A 522 -11.92 77.30 -67.07
CA LYS A 522 -12.05 76.41 -68.23
C LYS A 522 -12.93 76.99 -69.34
N ALA A 523 -13.99 77.71 -69.00
CA ALA A 523 -14.86 78.39 -69.97
C ALA A 523 -14.14 79.59 -70.61
N ASP A 524 -13.47 80.41 -69.80
CA ASP A 524 -12.70 81.57 -70.26
C ASP A 524 -11.52 81.13 -71.15
N ALA A 525 -10.82 80.03 -70.81
CA ALA A 525 -9.77 79.47 -71.64
C ALA A 525 -10.29 78.92 -72.99
N GLN A 526 -11.51 78.36 -73.01
CA GLN A 526 -12.15 77.90 -74.24
C GLN A 526 -12.50 79.07 -75.16
N GLU A 527 -12.99 80.17 -74.60
CA GLU A 527 -13.38 81.39 -75.34
C GLU A 527 -12.15 82.07 -75.96
N VAL A 528 -11.05 82.20 -75.19
CA VAL A 528 -9.76 82.70 -75.70
C VAL A 528 -9.20 81.80 -76.79
N SER A 529 -9.29 80.47 -76.64
CA SER A 529 -8.85 79.54 -77.68
C SER A 529 -9.63 79.69 -78.99
N THR A 530 -10.94 79.95 -78.93
CA THR A 530 -11.74 80.20 -80.13
C THR A 530 -11.46 81.55 -80.79
N ALA A 531 -11.13 82.58 -80.01
CA ALA A 531 -10.76 83.89 -80.54
C ALA A 531 -9.40 83.87 -81.25
N VAL A 532 -8.40 83.17 -80.67
CA VAL A 532 -7.07 83.02 -81.28
C VAL A 532 -7.16 82.24 -82.60
N ALA A 533 -7.97 81.17 -82.67
CA ALA A 533 -8.18 80.42 -83.90
C ALA A 533 -8.84 81.25 -85.02
N ALA A 534 -9.74 82.18 -84.66
CA ALA A 534 -10.38 83.10 -85.61
C ALA A 534 -9.39 84.19 -86.11
N GLU A 535 -8.56 84.75 -85.22
CA GLU A 535 -7.52 85.71 -85.60
C GLU A 535 -6.46 85.06 -86.50
N GLU A 536 -6.02 83.83 -86.22
CA GLU A 536 -5.06 83.08 -87.03
C GLU A 536 -5.58 82.85 -88.46
N ALA A 537 -6.87 82.52 -88.61
CA ALA A 537 -7.51 82.37 -89.93
C ALA A 537 -7.56 83.68 -90.73
N THR A 538 -7.79 84.81 -90.05
CA THR A 538 -7.79 86.14 -90.72
C THR A 538 -6.38 86.64 -91.06
N ALA A 539 -5.39 86.33 -90.22
CA ALA A 539 -3.99 86.64 -90.48
C ALA A 539 -3.44 85.83 -91.67
N SER A 540 -3.80 84.55 -91.77
CA SER A 540 -3.40 83.69 -92.89
C SER A 540 -3.98 84.17 -94.23
N LYS A 541 -5.25 84.62 -94.27
CA LYS A 541 -5.84 85.20 -95.49
C LYS A 541 -5.15 86.49 -95.93
N LYS A 542 -4.84 87.39 -94.98
CA LYS A 542 -4.13 88.64 -95.28
C LYS A 542 -2.69 88.39 -95.73
N ALA A 543 -2.03 87.35 -95.20
CA ALA A 543 -0.70 86.95 -95.63
C ALA A 543 -0.70 86.44 -97.08
N GLU A 544 -1.71 85.66 -97.49
CA GLU A 544 -1.88 85.22 -98.88
C GLU A 544 -2.14 86.38 -99.83
N GLU A 545 -3.02 87.33 -99.47
CA GLU A 545 -3.30 88.51 -100.29
C GLU A 545 -2.08 89.41 -100.50
N VAL A 546 -1.27 89.62 -99.45
CA VAL A 546 -0.02 90.39 -99.55
C VAL A 546 1.03 89.65 -100.38
N GLN A 547 1.08 88.31 -100.31
CA GLN A 547 2.01 87.52 -101.10
C GLN A 547 1.69 87.60 -102.60
N VAL A 548 0.41 87.57 -102.97
CA VAL A 548 -0.03 87.74 -104.38
C VAL A 548 0.34 89.13 -104.90
N VAL A 549 0.10 90.18 -104.13
CA VAL A 549 0.46 91.56 -104.53
C VAL A 549 1.98 91.74 -104.63
N LYS A 550 2.75 91.09 -103.77
CA LYS A 550 4.21 91.10 -103.83
C LYS A 550 4.75 90.35 -105.06
N ASP A 551 4.16 89.21 -105.39
CA ASP A 551 4.59 88.39 -106.54
C ASP A 551 4.23 89.06 -107.88
N ASP A 552 3.10 89.79 -107.96
CA ASP A 552 2.74 90.62 -109.13
C ASP A 552 3.66 91.84 -109.26
N ALA A 553 3.94 92.55 -108.16
CA ALA A 553 4.85 93.70 -108.17
C ALA A 553 6.30 93.30 -108.50
N GLN A 554 6.72 92.07 -108.21
CA GLN A 554 8.04 91.55 -108.59
C GLN A 554 8.10 91.16 -110.08
N ARG A 555 7.01 90.67 -110.66
CA ARG A 555 6.94 90.39 -112.11
C ARG A 555 7.04 91.65 -112.96
N ASP A 556 6.36 92.72 -112.55
CA ASP A 556 6.40 94.01 -113.25
C ASP A 556 7.76 94.72 -113.12
N LEU A 557 8.65 94.26 -112.23
CA LEU A 557 9.98 94.83 -112.00
C LEU A 557 11.10 94.07 -112.72
N ASP A 558 10.82 92.85 -113.19
CA ASP A 558 11.78 91.95 -113.85
C ASP A 558 11.60 91.90 -115.40
N GLU A 559 10.66 92.67 -115.98
CA GLU A 559 10.53 93.03 -117.42
C GLU A 559 10.92 94.50 -117.66
#